data_AF-A0A554PIB2-F1
#
_entry.id   AF-A0A554PIB2-F1
#
_cell.length_a   1.000
_cell.length_b   1.000
_cell.length_c   1.000
_cell.angle_alpha   90.00
_cell.angle_beta   90.00
_cell.angle_gamma   90.00
#
_symmetry.space_group_name_H-M   'P 1'
#
loop_
_entity.id
_entity.type
_entity.pdbx_description
1 polymer ?
#
loop_
_entity_poly.entity_id
_entity_poly.type
_entity_poly.pdbx_seq_one_letter_code
_entity_poly.pdbx_strand_id
1 'polypeptide(L)'
;MQVQVITGEMATGKTTRLRAIQAELERQGLPAEIHVGANCTTPYFVNLVRDQAMAGAKHFLADDCTQFQIKAVMELKSQGLHSGIPSDFVLHLVRQA
;
A
#
# COMPACT_ATOMS: atom_id res chain seq x y z
N MET A 1 -4.98 -2.11 -10.81
CA MET A 1 -4.54 -1.40 -9.61
C MET A 1 -3.58 -0.27 -9.92
N GLN A 2 -3.51 0.71 -9.02
CA GLN A 2 -2.56 1.82 -9.00
C GLN A 2 -1.64 1.68 -7.79
N VAL A 3 -0.36 2.04 -7.94
CA VAL A 3 0.64 1.98 -6.86
C VAL A 3 1.29 3.35 -6.75
N GLN A 4 1.17 3.97 -5.58
CA GLN A 4 1.77 5.25 -5.23
C GLN A 4 2.83 5.02 -4.17
N VAL A 5 4.09 5.28 -4.51
CA VAL A 5 5.21 5.16 -3.58
C VAL A 5 5.58 6.54 -3.06
N ILE A 6 5.53 6.71 -1.74
CA ILE A 6 5.93 7.92 -1.04
C ILE A 6 7.37 7.70 -0.56
N THR A 7 8.30 8.46 -1.11
CA THR A 7 9.73 8.40 -0.78
C THR A 7 10.21 9.70 -0.13
N GLY A 8 11.37 9.65 0.50
CA GLY A 8 12.04 10.77 1.15
C GLY A 8 13.00 10.25 2.23
N GLU A 9 13.89 11.09 2.74
CA GLU A 9 14.77 10.75 3.87
C GLU A 9 14.00 10.67 5.20
N MET A 10 14.66 10.29 6.28
CA MET A 10 14.05 10.33 7.62
C MET A 10 13.59 11.78 7.94
N ALA A 11 12.47 11.92 8.65
CA ALA A 11 11.88 13.22 9.02
C ALA A 11 11.42 14.14 7.86
N THR A 12 11.31 13.64 6.62
CA THR A 12 10.76 14.45 5.49
C THR A 12 9.23 14.55 5.45
N GLY A 13 8.53 14.03 6.48
CA GLY A 13 7.06 14.06 6.54
C GLY A 13 6.36 13.01 5.67
N LYS A 14 7.06 12.00 5.17
CA LYS A 14 6.46 10.92 4.36
C LYS A 14 5.36 10.13 5.09
N THR A 15 5.55 9.82 6.37
CA THR A 15 4.48 9.28 7.24
C THR A 15 3.34 10.27 7.43
N THR A 16 3.63 11.57 7.59
CA THR A 16 2.59 12.62 7.70
C THR A 16 1.71 12.67 6.45
N ARG A 17 2.31 12.52 5.25
CA ARG A 17 1.56 12.44 3.99
C ARG A 17 0.65 11.21 3.93
N LEU A 18 1.13 10.04 4.38
CA LEU A 18 0.29 8.84 4.44
C LEU A 18 -0.87 9.01 5.42
N ARG A 19 -0.63 9.62 6.58
CA ARG A 19 -1.67 9.94 7.58
C ARG A 19 -2.70 10.96 7.06
N ALA A 20 -2.29 11.91 6.24
CA ALA A 20 -3.21 12.83 5.59
C ALA A 20 -4.14 12.10 4.60
N ILE A 21 -3.62 11.13 3.84
CA ILE A 21 -4.42 10.27 2.96
C ILE A 21 -5.39 9.42 3.79
N GLN A 22 -4.91 8.82 4.88
CA GLN A 22 -5.76 8.09 5.82
C GLN A 22 -6.94 8.95 6.31
N ALA A 23 -6.66 10.16 6.80
CA ALA A 23 -7.69 11.04 7.33
C ALA A 23 -8.72 11.45 6.26
N GLU A 24 -8.30 11.60 5.00
CA GLU A 24 -9.23 11.84 3.89
C GLU A 24 -10.17 10.65 3.66
N LEU A 25 -9.62 9.43 3.61
CA LEU A 25 -10.40 8.22 3.41
C LEU A 25 -11.38 7.98 4.57
N GLU A 26 -10.95 8.19 5.81
CA GLU A 26 -11.81 8.10 6.99
C GLU A 26 -12.96 9.12 6.93
N ARG A 27 -12.70 10.36 6.48
CA ARG A 27 -13.76 11.38 6.27
C ARG A 27 -14.78 10.97 5.20
N GLN A 28 -14.37 10.16 4.23
CA GLN A 28 -15.25 9.60 3.20
C GLN A 28 -15.99 8.33 3.68
N GLY A 29 -15.75 7.88 4.92
CA GLY A 29 -16.33 6.65 5.46
C GLY A 29 -15.67 5.37 4.93
N LEU A 30 -14.47 5.48 4.36
CA LEU A 30 -13.73 4.34 3.82
C LEU A 30 -12.77 3.75 4.87
N PRO A 31 -12.60 2.42 4.92
CA PRO A 31 -11.56 1.79 5.72
C PRO A 31 -10.16 2.27 5.30
N ALA A 32 -9.34 2.67 6.27
CA ALA A 32 -8.01 3.24 6.02
C ALA A 32 -6.98 2.84 7.10
N GLU A 33 -6.96 1.55 7.45
CA GLU A 33 -5.91 1.02 8.33
C GLU A 33 -4.53 1.19 7.67
N ILE A 34 -3.55 1.63 8.46
CA ILE A 34 -2.15 1.69 8.03
C ILE A 34 -1.42 0.45 8.55
N HIS A 35 -0.97 -0.38 7.62
CA HIS A 35 -0.11 -1.52 7.94
C HIS A 35 1.36 -1.07 8.04
N VAL A 36 2.15 -1.76 8.85
CA VAL A 36 3.60 -1.53 8.95
C VAL A 36 4.32 -2.61 8.14
N GLY A 37 4.89 -2.23 7.00
CA GLY A 37 5.54 -3.16 6.08
C GLY A 37 6.67 -3.95 6.75
N ALA A 38 7.54 -3.26 7.49
CA ALA A 38 8.67 -3.87 8.20
C ALA A 38 8.28 -4.95 9.24
N ASN A 39 7.01 -4.99 9.69
CA ASN A 39 6.53 -5.99 10.64
C ASN A 39 6.21 -7.35 9.99
N CYS A 40 6.36 -7.49 8.68
CA CYS A 40 6.04 -8.74 7.98
C CYS A 40 7.00 -9.05 6.83
N THR A 41 7.00 -10.32 6.39
CA THR A 41 7.81 -10.75 5.25
C THR A 41 7.23 -10.26 3.92
N THR A 42 8.04 -10.18 2.88
CA THR A 42 7.56 -9.80 1.53
C THR A 42 6.43 -10.70 1.00
N PRO A 43 6.49 -12.05 1.11
CA PRO A 43 5.38 -12.90 0.68
C PRO A 43 4.09 -12.63 1.47
N TYR A 44 4.19 -12.45 2.79
CA TYR A 44 3.03 -12.12 3.62
C TYR A 44 2.41 -10.79 3.20
N PHE A 45 3.24 -9.76 3.00
CA PHE A 45 2.80 -8.44 2.56
C PHE A 45 2.03 -8.49 1.25
N VAL A 46 2.53 -9.24 0.25
CA VAL A 46 1.85 -9.42 -1.04
C VAL A 46 0.52 -10.15 -0.90
N ASN A 47 0.44 -11.16 -0.03
CA ASN A 47 -0.82 -11.86 0.23
C ASN A 47 -1.83 -10.94 0.93
N LEU A 48 -1.40 -10.16 1.92
CA LEU A 48 -2.25 -9.19 2.59
C LEU A 48 -2.85 -8.16 1.61
N VAL A 49 -2.04 -7.65 0.67
CA VAL A 49 -2.48 -6.77 -0.41
C VAL A 49 -3.57 -7.43 -1.27
N ARG A 50 -3.37 -8.70 -1.66
CA ARG A 50 -4.35 -9.46 -2.45
C ARG A 50 -5.64 -9.69 -1.66
N ASP A 51 -5.52 -10.12 -0.40
CA ASP A 51 -6.67 -10.44 0.44
C ASP A 51 -7.55 -9.21 0.66
N GLN A 52 -6.95 -8.05 0.94
CA GLN A 52 -7.68 -6.78 1.05
C GLN A 52 -8.39 -6.40 -0.26
N ALA A 53 -7.70 -6.53 -1.40
CA ALA A 53 -8.29 -6.27 -2.70
C ALA A 53 -9.48 -7.22 -3.01
N MET A 54 -9.33 -8.52 -2.70
CA MET A 54 -10.36 -9.54 -2.90
C MET A 54 -11.54 -9.37 -1.94
N ALA A 55 -11.30 -8.85 -0.74
CA ALA A 55 -12.33 -8.46 0.22
C ALA A 55 -13.11 -7.19 -0.20
N GLY A 56 -12.72 -6.56 -1.32
CA GLY A 56 -13.40 -5.39 -1.87
C GLY A 56 -12.88 -4.04 -1.37
N ALA A 57 -11.76 -4.02 -0.65
CA ALA A 57 -11.11 -2.77 -0.27
C ALA A 57 -10.74 -1.97 -1.53
N LYS A 58 -10.92 -0.64 -1.48
CA LYS A 58 -10.52 0.27 -2.56
C LYS A 58 -9.12 0.83 -2.36
N HIS A 59 -8.67 0.92 -1.11
CA HIS A 59 -7.39 1.48 -0.72
C HIS A 59 -6.62 0.51 0.18
N PHE A 60 -5.30 0.54 0.03
CA PHE A 60 -4.37 -0.13 0.93
C PHE A 60 -3.27 0.84 1.33
N LEU A 61 -3.06 1.04 2.62
CA LEU A 61 -2.08 1.97 3.14
C LEU A 61 -1.04 1.18 3.92
N ALA A 62 0.23 1.40 3.60
CA ALA A 62 1.32 0.83 4.37
C ALA A 62 2.47 1.83 4.57
N ASP A 63 2.93 1.91 5.81
CA ASP A 63 4.14 2.63 6.19
C ASP A 63 5.33 1.68 6.25
N ASP A 64 6.55 2.23 6.31
CA ASP A 64 7.80 1.50 6.53
C ASP A 64 7.99 0.26 5.63
N CYS A 65 7.66 0.41 4.34
CA CYS A 65 7.79 -0.67 3.36
C CYS A 65 9.24 -0.81 2.88
N THR A 66 9.75 -2.03 2.90
CA THR A 66 11.07 -2.35 2.36
C THR A 66 11.10 -2.20 0.84
N GLN A 67 12.29 -2.02 0.27
CA GLN A 67 12.46 -1.98 -1.19
C GLN A 67 11.99 -3.29 -1.86
N PHE A 68 12.16 -4.43 -1.19
CA PHE A 68 11.72 -5.74 -1.70
C PHE A 68 10.19 -5.85 -1.75
N GLN A 69 9.48 -5.35 -0.74
CA GLN A 69 8.01 -5.30 -0.74
C GLN A 69 7.48 -4.40 -1.86
N ILE A 70 8.05 -3.22 -2.03
CA ILE A 70 7.67 -2.30 -3.11
C ILE A 70 7.90 -2.96 -4.47
N LYS A 71 9.05 -3.61 -4.68
CA LYS A 71 9.34 -4.33 -5.93
C LYS A 71 8.32 -5.44 -6.20
N ALA A 72 8.00 -6.26 -5.19
CA ALA A 72 7.05 -7.35 -5.33
C ALA A 72 5.63 -6.86 -5.67
N VAL A 73 5.19 -5.73 -5.10
CA VAL A 73 3.92 -5.10 -5.49
C VAL A 73 3.96 -4.55 -6.91
N MET A 74 5.09 -3.99 -7.35
CA MET A 74 5.24 -3.53 -8.73
C MET A 74 5.21 -4.70 -9.74
N GLU A 75 5.77 -5.85 -9.38
CA GLU A 75 5.63 -7.09 -10.17
C GLU A 75 4.19 -7.62 -10.17
N LEU A 76 3.48 -7.52 -9.04
CA LEU A 76 2.06 -7.81 -8.99
C LEU A 76 1.25 -6.87 -9.90
N LYS A 77 1.65 -5.60 -10.00
CA LYS A 77 1.02 -4.61 -10.89
C LYS A 77 1.19 -4.98 -12.35
N SER A 78 2.39 -5.41 -12.73
CA SER A 78 2.72 -5.74 -14.12
C SER A 78 1.99 -6.97 -14.63
N GLN A 79 1.49 -7.84 -13.74
CA GLN A 79 0.63 -8.98 -14.11
C GLN A 79 -0.74 -8.55 -14.64
N GLY A 80 -1.17 -7.30 -14.42
CA GLY A 80 -2.43 -6.77 -14.95
C GLY A 80 -3.63 -7.63 -14.53
N LEU A 81 -4.44 -8.05 -15.50
CA LEU A 81 -5.61 -8.92 -15.26
C LEU A 81 -5.26 -10.26 -14.60
N HIS A 82 -4.05 -10.78 -14.84
CA HIS A 82 -3.61 -12.05 -14.25
C HIS A 82 -3.32 -11.96 -12.74
N SER A 83 -3.22 -10.75 -12.19
CA SER A 83 -3.06 -10.55 -10.75
C SER A 83 -4.32 -10.87 -9.94
N GLY A 84 -5.50 -10.88 -10.59
CA GLY A 84 -6.79 -10.97 -9.90
C GLY A 84 -7.20 -9.72 -9.13
N ILE A 85 -6.40 -8.64 -9.19
CA ILE A 85 -6.65 -7.42 -8.42
C ILE A 85 -7.46 -6.41 -9.26
N PRO A 86 -8.53 -5.82 -8.68
CA PRO A 86 -9.32 -4.78 -9.34
C PRO A 86 -8.47 -3.62 -9.90
N SER A 87 -8.91 -3.07 -11.03
CA SER A 87 -8.20 -1.98 -11.70
C SER A 87 -8.17 -0.70 -10.85
N ASP A 88 -9.23 -0.47 -10.07
CA ASP A 88 -9.49 0.68 -9.22
C ASP A 88 -8.90 0.58 -7.80
N PHE A 89 -8.26 -0.55 -7.46
CA PHE A 89 -7.56 -0.68 -6.18
C PHE A 89 -6.29 0.20 -6.14
N VAL A 90 -6.15 1.02 -5.10
CA VAL A 90 -5.03 1.97 -4.94
C VAL A 90 -4.18 1.63 -3.73
N LEU A 91 -2.88 1.44 -3.94
CA LEU A 91 -1.92 1.23 -2.87
C LEU A 91 -1.12 2.51 -2.60
N HIS A 92 -1.05 2.93 -1.35
CA HIS A 92 -0.21 4.03 -0.87
C HIS A 92 0.88 3.46 0.04
N LEU A 93 2.12 3.43 -0.47
CA LEU A 93 3.25 2.78 0.18
C LEU A 93 4.32 3.80 0.57
N VAL A 94 4.62 3.96 1.84
CA VAL A 94 5.79 4.75 2.27
C VAL A 94 7.00 3.84 2.29
N ARG A 95 8.07 4.23 1.59
CA ARG A 95 9.34 3.50 1.60
C ARG A 95 10.08 3.75 2.92
N GLN A 96 10.58 2.68 3.52
CA GLN A 96 11.56 2.72 4.60
C GLN A 96 12.78 3.57 4.20
N ALA A 97 13.32 4.35 5.14
CA ALA A 97 14.52 5.17 4.91
C ALA A 97 15.73 4.30 4.54
#